data_AF-A0A2K5XVS2-F1
#
_entry.id   AF-A0A2K5XVS2-F1
#
_cell.length_a   1.000
_cell.length_b   1.000
_cell.length_c   1.000
_cell.angle_alpha   90.00
_cell.angle_beta   90.00
_cell.angle_gamma   90.00
#
_symmetry.space_group_name_H-M   'P 1'
#
loop_
_entity.id
_entity.type
_entity.pdbx_description
1 polymer ?
#
loop_
_entity_poly.entity_id
_entity_poly.type
_entity_poly.pdbx_seq_one_letter_code
_entity_poly.pdbx_strand_id
1 'polypeptide(L)'
;MAKPFFRLQKFLRRTQFLLFFLTAAYLMTGSLLLLQRARVALPQGPRAPGPLQTLPVAAVALGVGLLDSRALHDPRVSPELLLGVDMLQSPLTRPRPGPRWLRSRNSELRQLRRRWFHHFMSDSQGPPALGPEAPRPAIHSRGTYIGCFSDDGHERTLKGAVFYDLRKMTVSHCQDACAERSYVYAGLEAGAECYCGNRLPATSVGLEECSHECKGEKGSVCGAVDRLSVYRVDELQPGSRKRRTATYRGCFQLPENMTHAFPSSLIQANVTVETCSGFCSQKEFPLAILRGWECYCAYPTPQFNLRDAMDSSLCGQDPEAQRLAEYCEVYQTPVQDTRCTDRRFLPNKSKVFVALSSFPGAGNTWARHLIEHATGFYTGSYYFDGTLYNKGFKGEKDHWRSRRTICVKTHESGRREIEMFDSAILLIRNPYRSLVAEFNRKCAGHLGYAADRNWKSKEWPDFVNSYASWWSSHVLDWLKYGKRLLVVHYEELRRSLVPTLREMVAFLNVSVSEERLLCVENNKEGSFRRRGRRSHDPEPFTPEMKDLINGYIRTVDKALRDHNWTGLPREYVPR
;
A
#
# COMPACT_ATOMS: atom_id res chain seq x y z
N MET A 1 26.17 53.19 9.14
CA MET A 1 26.00 52.23 10.26
C MET A 1 24.51 51.93 10.55
N ALA A 2 23.74 51.41 9.57
CA ALA A 2 22.28 51.23 9.74
C ALA A 2 21.75 49.81 9.43
N LYS A 3 22.57 48.91 8.86
CA LYS A 3 22.17 47.52 8.57
C LYS A 3 22.14 46.56 9.77
N PRO A 4 22.95 46.68 10.84
CA PRO A 4 22.89 45.74 11.96
C PRO A 4 21.70 45.99 12.89
N PHE A 5 21.26 47.24 13.05
CA PHE A 5 20.11 47.61 13.88
C PHE A 5 18.78 47.04 13.34
N PHE A 6 18.61 47.03 12.02
CA PHE A 6 17.40 46.49 11.38
C PHE A 6 17.24 44.97 11.54
N ARG A 7 18.37 44.22 11.60
CA ARG A 7 18.35 42.77 11.83
C ARG A 7 18.03 42.43 13.28
N LEU A 8 18.53 43.21 14.24
CA LEU A 8 18.24 43.04 15.66
C LEU A 8 16.75 43.34 15.96
N GLN A 9 16.19 44.39 15.37
CA GLN A 9 14.78 44.75 15.55
C GLN A 9 13.82 43.70 14.94
N LYS A 10 14.19 43.10 13.79
CA LYS A 10 13.42 42.00 13.17
C LYS A 10 13.53 40.70 13.97
N PHE A 11 14.68 40.44 14.61
CA PHE A 11 14.86 39.29 15.50
C PHE A 11 14.04 39.45 16.78
N LEU A 12 14.08 40.63 17.41
CA LEU A 12 13.31 40.94 18.63
C LEU A 12 11.79 40.89 18.41
N ARG A 13 11.30 41.35 17.25
CA ARG A 13 9.87 41.16 16.89
C ARG A 13 9.52 39.70 16.71
N ARG A 14 10.36 38.89 16.06
CA ARG A 14 10.10 37.45 15.87
C ARG A 14 10.10 36.68 17.19
N THR A 15 11.00 37.00 18.12
CA THR A 15 11.00 36.36 19.45
C THR A 15 9.81 36.78 20.29
N GLN A 16 9.36 38.04 20.23
CA GLN A 16 8.11 38.45 20.87
C GLN A 16 6.88 37.73 20.31
N PHE A 17 6.77 37.55 19.00
CA PHE A 17 5.69 36.77 18.39
C PHE A 17 5.74 35.29 18.82
N LEU A 18 6.93 34.70 18.87
CA LEU A 18 7.09 33.29 19.27
C LEU A 18 6.73 33.07 20.75
N LEU A 19 7.10 34.02 21.62
CA LEU A 19 6.69 34.03 23.03
C LEU A 19 5.18 34.20 23.17
N PHE A 20 4.54 35.07 22.37
CA PHE A 20 3.08 35.24 22.36
C PHE A 20 2.33 33.98 21.92
N PHE A 21 2.83 33.26 20.91
CA PHE A 21 2.22 31.99 20.48
C PHE A 21 2.42 30.87 21.51
N LEU A 22 3.57 30.83 22.19
CA LEU A 22 3.82 29.86 23.26
C LEU A 22 2.95 30.13 24.50
N THR A 23 2.75 31.40 24.88
CA THR A 23 1.85 31.76 25.98
C THR A 23 0.39 31.49 25.62
N ALA A 24 -0.04 31.78 24.38
CA ALA A 24 -1.39 31.43 23.90
C ALA A 24 -1.61 29.90 23.89
N ALA A 25 -0.64 29.11 23.42
CA ALA A 25 -0.72 27.65 23.45
C ALA A 25 -0.76 27.11 24.90
N TYR A 26 -0.02 27.72 25.83
CA TYR A 26 -0.03 27.37 27.25
C TYR A 26 -1.38 27.68 27.92
N LEU A 27 -1.97 28.84 27.61
CA LEU A 27 -3.31 29.21 28.11
C LEU A 27 -4.41 28.31 27.52
N MET A 28 -4.33 27.95 26.24
CA MET A 28 -5.29 27.04 25.59
C MET A 28 -5.22 25.61 26.15
N THR A 29 -4.02 25.13 26.48
CA THR A 29 -3.83 23.80 27.10
C THR A 29 -4.24 23.78 28.58
N GLY A 30 -4.00 24.88 29.32
CA GLY A 30 -4.51 25.05 30.68
C GLY A 30 -6.05 25.09 30.77
N SER A 31 -6.70 25.70 29.78
CA SER A 31 -8.16 25.79 29.70
C SER A 31 -8.84 24.44 29.46
N LEU A 32 -8.22 23.55 28.67
CA LEU A 32 -8.68 22.18 28.42
C LEU A 32 -8.59 21.28 29.66
N LEU A 33 -7.56 21.48 30.50
CA LEU A 33 -7.38 20.74 31.76
C LEU A 33 -8.40 21.17 32.84
N LEU A 34 -8.81 22.45 32.85
CA LEU A 34 -9.88 22.94 33.74
C LEU A 34 -11.27 22.45 33.31
N LEU A 35 -11.55 22.35 32.00
CA LEU A 35 -12.79 21.79 31.46
C LEU A 35 -12.92 20.27 31.66
N GLN A 36 -11.81 19.53 31.77
CA GLN A 36 -11.83 18.10 32.11
C GLN A 36 -12.03 17.84 33.62
N ARG A 37 -11.65 18.78 34.50
CA ARG A 37 -11.92 18.69 35.95
C ARG A 37 -13.32 19.14 36.35
N ALA A 38 -14.03 19.92 35.53
CA ALA A 38 -15.38 20.41 35.82
C ALA A 38 -16.52 19.43 35.45
N ARG A 39 -16.24 18.21 34.98
CA ARG A 39 -17.26 17.18 34.66
C ARG A 39 -17.40 16.07 35.72
N VAL A 40 -16.89 16.27 36.93
CA VAL A 40 -17.14 15.37 38.06
C VAL A 40 -17.77 16.16 39.20
N ALA A 41 -19.10 16.27 39.17
CA ALA A 41 -19.98 16.34 40.35
C ALA A 41 -21.42 16.67 39.90
N LEU A 42 -22.28 15.65 39.80
CA LEU A 42 -23.72 15.80 40.02
C LEU A 42 -24.22 14.53 40.74
N PRO A 43 -24.97 14.63 41.86
CA PRO A 43 -25.27 13.50 42.74
C PRO A 43 -26.50 12.69 42.27
N GLN A 44 -26.48 11.39 42.55
CA GLN A 44 -27.61 10.47 42.37
C GLN A 44 -28.64 10.64 43.49
N GLY A 45 -29.93 10.73 43.14
CA GLY A 45 -31.08 10.56 44.04
C GLY A 45 -31.74 9.17 43.90
N PRO A 46 -32.56 8.72 44.87
CA PRO A 46 -32.76 7.31 45.20
C PRO A 46 -33.91 6.59 44.43
N ARG A 47 -33.82 5.25 44.45
CA ARG A 47 -34.76 4.24 43.88
C ARG A 47 -36.06 4.06 44.67
N ALA A 48 -37.14 3.69 43.97
CA ALA A 48 -38.25 2.80 44.42
C ALA A 48 -39.12 2.32 43.20
N PRO A 49 -40.03 1.31 43.29
CA PRO A 49 -40.00 0.09 42.43
C PRO A 49 -41.28 -0.33 41.65
N GLY A 50 -41.10 -1.25 40.67
CA GLY A 50 -42.08 -2.25 40.12
C GLY A 50 -43.06 -1.80 39.01
N PRO A 51 -43.73 -2.71 38.23
CA PRO A 51 -43.80 -4.18 38.32
C PRO A 51 -43.58 -4.99 36.98
N LEU A 52 -43.65 -6.32 37.12
CA LEU A 52 -43.54 -7.41 36.12
C LEU A 52 -44.66 -7.48 35.05
N GLN A 53 -44.37 -8.14 33.91
CA GLN A 53 -45.21 -9.15 33.19
C GLN A 53 -44.41 -9.75 31.99
N THR A 54 -43.99 -11.04 32.01
CA THR A 54 -44.60 -12.30 31.52
C THR A 54 -44.14 -12.81 30.13
N LEU A 55 -43.78 -14.10 30.11
CA LEU A 55 -43.29 -15.10 29.12
C LEU A 55 -44.18 -15.32 27.86
N PRO A 56 -43.90 -16.21 26.85
CA PRO A 56 -43.10 -17.48 26.86
C PRO A 56 -42.17 -17.79 25.64
N VAL A 57 -41.07 -18.55 25.83
CA VAL A 57 -40.82 -20.02 25.65
C VAL A 57 -41.05 -20.60 24.25
N ALA A 58 -39.97 -21.11 23.64
CA ALA A 58 -39.93 -22.44 23.00
C ALA A 58 -38.48 -22.95 22.95
N ALA A 59 -38.24 -24.07 23.65
CA ALA A 59 -37.03 -24.89 23.56
C ALA A 59 -37.43 -26.24 22.91
N VAL A 60 -36.57 -26.77 22.05
CA VAL A 60 -36.58 -28.19 21.67
C VAL A 60 -35.18 -28.73 21.97
N ALA A 61 -35.15 -29.77 22.80
CA ALA A 61 -33.97 -30.54 23.18
C ALA A 61 -34.11 -31.97 22.65
N LEU A 62 -33.00 -32.54 22.18
CA LEU A 62 -32.64 -33.97 22.17
C LEU A 62 -31.10 -33.96 22.10
N GLY A 63 -30.31 -34.76 22.81
CA GLY A 63 -30.51 -35.90 23.68
C GLY A 63 -29.12 -36.41 24.11
N VAL A 64 -29.10 -37.17 25.20
CA VAL A 64 -27.97 -37.54 26.07
C VAL A 64 -27.02 -38.60 25.48
N GLY A 65 -25.76 -38.58 25.93
CA GLY A 65 -24.84 -39.74 25.88
C GLY A 65 -23.67 -39.57 26.87
N LEU A 66 -23.77 -40.21 28.04
CA LEU A 66 -22.73 -40.35 29.08
C LEU A 66 -21.63 -41.35 28.67
N LEU A 67 -20.40 -41.14 29.15
CA LEU A 67 -19.56 -42.16 29.84
C LEU A 67 -18.30 -41.51 30.49
N ASP A 68 -18.23 -41.65 31.82
CA ASP A 68 -17.10 -41.92 32.75
C ASP A 68 -15.64 -41.90 32.23
N SER A 69 -14.56 -41.65 32.99
CA SER A 69 -14.28 -41.27 34.39
C SER A 69 -12.74 -41.19 34.55
N ARG A 70 -12.26 -40.53 35.63
CA ARG A 70 -10.91 -40.59 36.27
C ARG A 70 -9.72 -39.90 35.56
N ALA A 71 -8.72 -39.31 36.24
CA ALA A 71 -8.47 -38.87 37.62
C ALA A 71 -6.98 -38.38 37.69
N LEU A 72 -6.73 -37.38 38.57
CA LEU A 72 -5.46 -37.08 39.29
C LEU A 72 -4.20 -36.67 38.46
N HIS A 73 -3.28 -35.77 38.85
CA HIS A 73 -3.00 -35.04 40.09
C HIS A 73 -2.09 -33.83 39.74
N ASP A 74 -2.35 -32.66 40.32
CA ASP A 74 -1.35 -31.62 40.67
C ASP A 74 -0.84 -31.96 42.09
N PRO A 75 0.40 -31.59 42.50
CA PRO A 75 0.48 -30.31 43.23
C PRO A 75 1.78 -29.50 43.05
N ARG A 76 1.57 -28.18 43.12
CA ARG A 76 2.49 -27.08 43.46
C ARG A 76 3.32 -27.31 44.74
N VAL A 77 4.57 -26.83 44.77
CA VAL A 77 5.21 -26.17 45.95
C VAL A 77 6.29 -25.15 45.50
N SER A 78 6.29 -23.97 46.12
CA SER A 78 7.41 -23.03 46.39
C SER A 78 7.28 -22.63 47.90
N PRO A 79 8.16 -21.86 48.59
CA PRO A 79 9.32 -21.03 48.17
C PRO A 79 10.51 -20.99 49.20
N GLU A 80 11.42 -20.01 49.03
CA GLU A 80 12.44 -19.41 49.97
C GLU A 80 13.88 -19.97 49.98
N LEU A 81 14.97 -19.25 49.64
CA LEU A 81 15.67 -18.03 50.14
C LEU A 81 16.73 -18.33 51.22
N LEU A 82 18.03 -18.20 50.89
CA LEU A 82 19.11 -17.82 51.84
C LEU A 82 20.44 -17.45 51.15
N LEU A 83 21.16 -16.56 51.83
CA LEU A 83 22.37 -15.80 51.48
C LEU A 83 23.69 -16.57 51.73
N GLY A 84 24.78 -16.18 51.05
CA GLY A 84 26.09 -15.98 51.71
C GLY A 84 27.33 -16.76 51.22
N VAL A 85 28.17 -16.09 50.41
CA VAL A 85 29.66 -15.94 50.46
C VAL A 85 30.56 -17.18 50.73
N ASP A 86 31.46 -17.57 49.81
CA ASP A 86 32.89 -17.12 49.80
C ASP A 86 33.73 -17.59 48.59
N MET A 87 34.83 -16.87 48.37
CA MET A 87 35.80 -16.88 47.27
C MET A 87 36.66 -18.14 47.09
N LEU A 88 36.96 -18.47 45.83
CA LEU A 88 38.29 -18.96 45.43
C LEU A 88 38.60 -18.57 43.96
N GLN A 89 39.75 -17.94 43.76
CA GLN A 89 40.23 -17.33 42.51
C GLN A 89 40.83 -18.35 41.53
N SER A 90 40.36 -18.27 40.26
CA SER A 90 41.13 -18.31 38.98
C SER A 90 41.85 -19.61 38.54
N PRO A 91 42.02 -19.89 37.21
CA PRO A 91 42.20 -18.90 36.14
C PRO A 91 41.37 -19.07 34.84
N LEU A 92 40.92 -17.91 34.35
CA LEU A 92 40.91 -17.43 32.96
C LEU A 92 40.76 -18.45 31.81
N THR A 93 39.52 -18.58 31.32
CA THR A 93 39.24 -18.78 29.89
C THR A 93 38.18 -17.77 29.44
N ARG A 94 38.60 -16.81 28.59
CA ARG A 94 37.73 -15.77 28.01
C ARG A 94 36.75 -16.40 27.00
N PRO A 95 35.44 -16.14 27.09
CA PRO A 95 34.54 -16.27 25.95
C PRO A 95 34.80 -15.10 24.99
N ARG A 96 34.93 -15.39 23.69
CA ARG A 96 35.10 -14.39 22.62
C ARG A 96 33.96 -13.36 22.67
N PRO A 97 34.23 -12.05 22.79
CA PRO A 97 33.20 -11.03 22.67
C PRO A 97 32.88 -10.78 21.20
N GLY A 98 31.60 -10.93 20.82
CA GLY A 98 31.07 -10.42 19.56
C GLY A 98 31.26 -8.89 19.45
N PRO A 99 31.35 -8.33 18.24
CA PRO A 99 31.84 -6.97 18.03
C PRO A 99 30.91 -5.91 18.66
N ARG A 100 31.38 -5.29 19.75
CA ARG A 100 30.79 -4.12 20.43
C ARG A 100 30.57 -2.90 19.50
N TRP A 101 31.23 -2.86 18.34
CA TRP A 101 31.18 -1.77 17.36
C TRP A 101 29.82 -1.56 16.68
N LEU A 102 28.99 -2.60 16.55
CA LEU A 102 27.66 -2.49 15.93
C LEU A 102 26.65 -1.73 16.81
N ARG A 103 26.83 -1.74 18.14
CA ARG A 103 25.87 -1.13 19.09
C ARG A 103 26.10 0.38 19.27
N SER A 104 27.36 0.83 19.19
CA SER A 104 27.75 2.24 19.36
C SER A 104 27.31 3.14 18.20
N ARG A 105 27.33 2.62 16.96
CA ARG A 105 26.88 3.36 15.76
C ARG A 105 25.37 3.60 15.71
N ASN A 106 24.55 2.81 16.40
CA ASN A 106 23.08 2.92 16.36
C ASN A 106 22.52 4.15 17.14
N SER A 107 23.24 4.69 18.14
CA SER A 107 22.90 5.96 18.80
C SER A 107 23.34 7.18 17.97
N GLU A 108 24.50 7.09 17.32
CA GLU A 108 25.00 8.13 16.40
C GLU A 108 24.15 8.22 15.13
N LEU A 109 23.68 7.09 14.59
CA LEU A 109 22.70 7.02 13.49
C LEU A 109 21.39 7.75 13.82
N ARG A 110 20.90 7.70 15.07
CA ARG A 110 19.70 8.46 15.51
C ARG A 110 19.94 9.97 15.59
N GLN A 111 21.17 10.42 15.81
CA GLN A 111 21.54 11.84 15.82
C GLN A 111 21.86 12.37 14.41
N LEU A 112 22.53 11.57 13.56
CA LEU A 112 22.77 11.88 12.15
C LEU A 112 21.45 11.94 11.36
N ARG A 113 20.48 11.07 11.68
CA ARG A 113 19.08 11.14 11.20
C ARG A 113 18.43 12.51 11.49
N ARG A 114 18.75 13.16 12.62
CA ARG A 114 18.21 14.48 12.97
C ARG A 114 18.97 15.63 12.31
N ARG A 115 20.30 15.57 12.24
CA ARG A 115 21.12 16.64 11.60
C ARG A 115 20.89 16.76 10.09
N TRP A 116 20.73 15.64 9.37
CA TRP A 116 20.49 15.68 7.93
C TRP A 116 19.09 16.21 7.57
N PHE A 117 18.08 15.94 8.41
CA PHE A 117 16.72 16.47 8.25
C PHE A 117 16.63 18.01 8.36
N HIS A 118 17.52 18.65 9.12
CA HIS A 118 17.51 20.11 9.30
C HIS A 118 18.30 20.88 8.23
N HIS A 119 19.30 20.27 7.59
CA HIS A 119 20.09 20.93 6.55
C HIS A 119 19.28 21.16 5.25
N PHE A 120 18.27 20.32 4.97
CA PHE A 120 17.44 20.41 3.77
C PHE A 120 16.25 21.39 3.85
N MET A 121 15.91 21.91 5.03
CA MET A 121 14.80 22.86 5.19
C MET A 121 15.20 24.32 5.02
N SER A 122 16.47 24.61 4.68
CA SER A 122 16.99 25.98 4.65
C SER A 122 17.25 26.55 3.26
N ASP A 123 16.96 25.83 2.19
CA ASP A 123 17.00 26.37 0.82
C ASP A 123 15.74 25.97 0.03
N SER A 124 14.72 26.82 0.15
CA SER A 124 13.60 26.87 -0.78
C SER A 124 13.40 28.34 -1.12
N GLN A 125 14.23 28.86 -2.03
CA GLN A 125 13.94 30.10 -2.72
C GLN A 125 12.71 29.85 -3.59
N GLY A 126 11.64 30.61 -3.32
CA GLY A 126 10.40 30.55 -4.10
C GLY A 126 10.63 31.00 -5.54
N PRO A 127 9.84 30.48 -6.50
CA PRO A 127 9.93 30.92 -7.89
C PRO A 127 9.45 32.37 -8.03
N PRO A 128 9.98 33.14 -9.01
CA PRO A 128 9.59 34.53 -9.23
C PRO A 128 8.14 34.64 -9.70
N ALA A 129 7.48 35.72 -9.26
CA ALA A 129 6.11 36.07 -9.64
C ALA A 129 6.01 36.33 -11.15
N LEU A 130 5.14 35.59 -11.83
CA LEU A 130 4.68 35.90 -13.18
C LEU A 130 3.44 36.81 -13.07
N GLY A 131 3.39 37.82 -13.94
CA GLY A 131 2.39 38.89 -13.96
C GLY A 131 0.96 38.41 -14.28
N PRO A 132 -0.01 39.34 -14.32
CA PRO A 132 -1.43 39.02 -14.42
C PRO A 132 -1.75 38.38 -15.78
N GLU A 133 -2.17 37.12 -15.75
CA GLU A 133 -2.62 36.38 -16.92
C GLU A 133 -4.08 36.75 -17.25
N ALA A 134 -4.34 37.06 -18.52
CA ALA A 134 -5.66 37.41 -19.05
C ALA A 134 -6.69 36.27 -18.87
N PRO A 135 -8.01 36.55 -18.86
CA PRO A 135 -9.02 35.54 -18.59
C PRO A 135 -9.09 34.53 -19.75
N ARG A 136 -8.84 33.25 -19.43
CA ARG A 136 -9.06 32.14 -20.35
C ARG A 136 -10.57 31.84 -20.44
N PRO A 137 -11.08 31.48 -21.63
CA PRO A 137 -12.51 31.23 -21.82
C PRO A 137 -12.96 29.98 -21.05
N ALA A 138 -14.16 30.04 -20.47
CA ALA A 138 -14.78 28.95 -19.74
C ALA A 138 -14.89 27.69 -20.61
N ILE A 139 -14.15 26.65 -20.25
CA ILE A 139 -14.25 25.33 -20.86
C ILE A 139 -15.57 24.71 -20.37
N HIS A 140 -16.49 24.48 -21.29
CA HIS A 140 -17.75 23.79 -21.03
C HIS A 140 -17.47 22.40 -20.43
N SER A 141 -18.16 22.05 -19.34
CA SER A 141 -18.16 20.70 -18.77
C SER A 141 -18.65 19.70 -19.83
N ARG A 142 -17.81 18.72 -20.21
CA ARG A 142 -18.08 17.69 -21.24
C ARG A 142 -18.87 16.49 -20.70
N GLY A 143 -19.70 16.73 -19.72
CA GLY A 143 -20.48 15.68 -19.10
C GLY A 143 -21.62 16.25 -18.29
N THR A 144 -22.75 15.56 -18.34
CA THR A 144 -24.00 15.95 -17.71
C THR A 144 -24.04 15.44 -16.28
N TYR A 145 -24.24 16.31 -15.30
CA TYR A 145 -24.43 15.90 -13.90
C TYR A 145 -25.72 15.09 -13.77
N ILE A 146 -25.62 13.89 -13.17
CA ILE A 146 -26.72 12.95 -13.02
C ILE A 146 -27.31 13.01 -11.61
N GLY A 147 -26.46 13.18 -10.59
CA GLY A 147 -26.92 13.28 -9.20
C GLY A 147 -25.87 12.88 -8.17
N CYS A 148 -26.29 12.85 -6.92
CA CYS A 148 -25.51 12.36 -5.78
C CYS A 148 -25.96 10.94 -5.43
N PHE A 149 -25.01 10.03 -5.24
CA PHE A 149 -25.27 8.61 -4.96
C PHE A 149 -24.54 8.17 -3.70
N SER A 150 -25.14 7.24 -2.95
CA SER A 150 -24.45 6.58 -1.85
C SER A 150 -23.40 5.62 -2.40
N ASP A 151 -22.15 5.74 -1.97
CA ASP A 151 -21.07 4.84 -2.37
C ASP A 151 -20.53 4.15 -1.13
N ASP A 152 -21.15 3.04 -0.75
CA ASP A 152 -20.63 2.23 0.34
C ASP A 152 -19.43 1.42 -0.19
N GLY A 153 -18.37 1.34 0.61
CA GLY A 153 -17.12 0.69 0.18
C GLY A 153 -17.26 -0.79 -0.22
N HIS A 154 -18.36 -1.45 0.15
CA HIS A 154 -18.66 -2.85 -0.14
C HIS A 154 -19.41 -3.03 -1.47
N GLU A 155 -20.39 -2.18 -1.75
CA GLU A 155 -21.13 -2.11 -3.01
C GLU A 155 -20.89 -0.77 -3.71
N ARG A 156 -19.71 -0.65 -4.34
CA ARG A 156 -19.36 0.55 -5.09
C ARG A 156 -20.37 0.85 -6.20
N THR A 157 -20.78 2.11 -6.27
CA THR A 157 -21.69 2.66 -7.30
C THR A 157 -21.09 2.52 -8.68
N LEU A 158 -19.83 2.93 -8.86
CA LEU A 158 -19.11 2.80 -10.12
C LEU A 158 -18.00 1.75 -9.97
N LYS A 159 -18.13 0.65 -10.71
CA LYS A 159 -17.26 -0.54 -10.60
C LYS A 159 -16.15 -0.59 -11.66
N GLY A 160 -15.93 0.50 -12.38
CA GLY A 160 -14.86 0.61 -13.37
C GLY A 160 -13.55 1.11 -12.78
N ALA A 161 -12.83 1.91 -13.54
CA ALA A 161 -11.50 2.38 -13.16
C ALA A 161 -11.56 3.41 -12.02
N VAL A 162 -10.65 3.27 -11.05
CA VAL A 162 -10.50 4.24 -9.95
C VAL A 162 -9.12 4.89 -9.98
N PHE A 163 -9.06 6.20 -9.78
CA PHE A 163 -7.81 6.95 -9.62
C PHE A 163 -8.00 8.20 -8.75
N TYR A 164 -6.87 8.79 -8.33
CA TYR A 164 -6.85 9.83 -7.29
C TYR A 164 -5.86 10.94 -7.64
N ASP A 165 -6.28 12.20 -7.52
CA ASP A 165 -5.43 13.39 -7.59
C ASP A 165 -5.78 14.40 -6.48
N LEU A 166 -4.87 14.56 -5.53
CA LEU A 166 -5.12 15.34 -4.32
C LEU A 166 -4.93 16.83 -4.48
N ARG A 167 -4.40 17.26 -5.62
CA ARG A 167 -4.05 18.67 -5.85
C ARG A 167 -4.72 19.21 -7.09
N LYS A 168 -5.02 18.36 -8.06
CA LYS A 168 -5.50 18.76 -9.38
C LYS A 168 -6.77 18.02 -9.81
N MET A 169 -7.43 17.28 -8.92
CA MET A 169 -8.70 16.66 -9.28
C MET A 169 -9.76 17.74 -9.53
N THR A 170 -10.33 17.72 -10.74
CA THR A 170 -11.45 18.56 -11.16
C THR A 170 -12.54 17.64 -11.73
N VAL A 171 -13.77 18.16 -11.84
CA VAL A 171 -14.88 17.42 -12.49
C VAL A 171 -14.48 17.05 -13.92
N SER A 172 -13.94 18.01 -14.67
CA SER A 172 -13.46 17.81 -16.04
C SER A 172 -12.36 16.77 -16.14
N HIS A 173 -11.37 16.79 -15.23
CA HIS A 173 -10.29 15.80 -15.24
C HIS A 173 -10.81 14.38 -15.03
N CYS A 174 -11.79 14.21 -14.15
CA CYS A 174 -12.41 12.92 -13.92
C CYS A 174 -13.22 12.46 -15.14
N GLN A 175 -14.06 13.34 -15.69
CA GLN A 175 -14.85 13.07 -16.90
C GLN A 175 -13.96 12.68 -18.08
N ASP A 176 -12.93 13.47 -18.38
CA ASP A 176 -12.00 13.23 -19.49
C ASP A 176 -11.28 11.88 -19.32
N ALA A 177 -10.80 11.59 -18.12
CA ALA A 177 -10.12 10.34 -17.85
C ALA A 177 -11.04 9.11 -17.96
N CYS A 178 -12.31 9.23 -17.55
CA CYS A 178 -13.29 8.17 -17.71
C CYS A 178 -13.69 7.98 -19.17
N ALA A 179 -13.92 9.07 -19.91
CA ALA A 179 -14.21 9.06 -21.34
C ALA A 179 -13.05 8.46 -22.16
N GLU A 180 -11.80 8.83 -21.85
CA GLU A 180 -10.59 8.26 -22.47
C GLU A 180 -10.48 6.74 -22.27
N ARG A 181 -11.08 6.21 -21.21
CA ARG A 181 -11.11 4.77 -20.88
C ARG A 181 -12.40 4.09 -21.34
N SER A 182 -13.22 4.77 -22.15
CA SER A 182 -14.48 4.26 -22.67
C SER A 182 -15.50 3.91 -21.59
N TYR A 183 -15.51 4.66 -20.49
CA TYR A 183 -16.59 4.60 -19.50
C TYR A 183 -17.72 5.58 -19.83
N VAL A 184 -18.95 5.22 -19.48
CA VAL A 184 -20.15 6.07 -19.67
C VAL A 184 -20.36 7.05 -18.51
N TYR A 185 -19.88 6.70 -17.32
CA TYR A 185 -20.05 7.50 -16.12
C TYR A 185 -18.71 7.81 -15.45
N ALA A 186 -18.64 9.01 -14.89
CA ALA A 186 -17.59 9.50 -14.03
C ALA A 186 -18.21 9.90 -12.68
N GLY A 187 -17.59 9.53 -11.59
CA GLY A 187 -18.05 9.78 -10.23
C GLY A 187 -16.92 10.37 -9.41
N LEU A 188 -17.18 11.47 -8.70
CA LEU A 188 -16.20 12.11 -7.83
C LEU A 188 -16.58 11.89 -6.37
N GLU A 189 -15.60 11.46 -5.57
CA GLU A 189 -15.75 11.22 -4.13
C GLU A 189 -14.69 12.01 -3.36
N ALA A 190 -15.06 12.47 -2.17
CA ALA A 190 -14.17 13.12 -1.20
C ALA A 190 -13.27 14.25 -1.74
N GLY A 191 -13.64 14.91 -2.84
CA GLY A 191 -12.91 16.02 -3.44
C GLY A 191 -11.70 15.66 -4.30
N ALA A 192 -11.23 14.41 -4.28
CA ALA A 192 -9.94 14.02 -4.89
C ALA A 192 -9.93 12.65 -5.55
N GLU A 193 -11.00 11.87 -5.39
CA GLU A 193 -11.12 10.51 -5.87
C GLU A 193 -12.04 10.51 -7.10
N CYS A 194 -11.65 9.79 -8.15
CA CYS A 194 -12.43 9.64 -9.37
C CYS A 194 -12.69 8.16 -9.63
N TYR A 195 -13.95 7.84 -9.87
CA TYR A 195 -14.48 6.53 -10.15
C TYR A 195 -15.11 6.56 -11.53
N CYS A 196 -14.80 5.60 -12.37
CA CYS A 196 -15.42 5.43 -13.67
C CYS A 196 -16.32 4.19 -13.63
N GLY A 197 -17.37 4.15 -14.43
CA GLY A 197 -18.21 2.95 -14.55
C GLY A 197 -19.12 3.00 -15.76
N ASN A 198 -19.70 1.86 -16.12
CA ASN A 198 -20.61 1.75 -17.25
C ASN A 198 -22.07 1.57 -16.84
N ARG A 199 -22.30 1.33 -15.55
CA ARG A 199 -23.63 1.12 -14.96
C ARG A 199 -23.80 1.99 -13.73
N LEU A 200 -25.06 2.34 -13.45
CA LEU A 200 -25.47 3.03 -12.23
C LEU A 200 -26.44 2.12 -11.45
N PRO A 201 -25.93 1.22 -10.58
CA PRO A 201 -26.75 0.37 -9.73
C PRO A 201 -27.08 0.96 -8.35
N ALA A 202 -26.88 2.26 -8.08
CA ALA A 202 -26.88 2.80 -6.72
C ALA A 202 -28.12 3.62 -6.33
N THR A 203 -28.34 3.70 -5.01
CA THR A 203 -29.36 4.54 -4.37
C THR A 203 -28.96 6.02 -4.48
N SER A 204 -29.77 6.83 -5.15
CA SER A 204 -29.62 8.28 -5.16
C SER A 204 -29.91 8.86 -3.78
N VAL A 205 -29.12 9.82 -3.34
CA VAL A 205 -29.27 10.52 -2.05
C VAL A 205 -29.44 12.02 -2.28
N GLY A 206 -29.66 12.78 -1.21
CA GLY A 206 -29.79 14.24 -1.28
C GLY A 206 -28.58 14.88 -1.95
N LEU A 207 -28.80 15.87 -2.82
CA LEU A 207 -27.73 16.57 -3.53
C LEU A 207 -26.76 17.27 -2.57
N GLU A 208 -27.28 17.72 -1.43
CA GLU A 208 -26.57 18.34 -0.32
C GLU A 208 -25.56 17.40 0.37
N GLU A 209 -25.74 16.09 0.25
CA GLU A 209 -24.79 15.11 0.81
C GLU A 209 -23.49 15.06 0.02
N CYS A 210 -23.49 15.50 -1.24
CA CYS A 210 -22.31 15.71 -2.06
C CYS A 210 -21.85 17.18 -1.96
N SER A 211 -21.16 17.55 -0.88
CA SER A 211 -20.78 18.95 -0.61
C SER A 211 -19.27 19.23 -0.57
N HIS A 212 -18.41 18.23 -0.81
CA HIS A 212 -16.97 18.45 -0.83
C HIS A 212 -16.53 19.16 -2.11
N GLU A 213 -15.69 20.18 -1.95
CA GLU A 213 -15.04 20.85 -3.08
C GLU A 213 -13.95 19.99 -3.72
N CYS A 214 -13.84 20.09 -5.05
CA CYS A 214 -12.75 19.53 -5.83
C CYS A 214 -11.40 20.12 -5.43
N LYS A 215 -10.36 19.29 -5.25
CA LYS A 215 -9.03 19.78 -4.84
C LYS A 215 -8.33 20.62 -5.89
N GLY A 216 -8.63 20.40 -7.17
CA GLY A 216 -8.06 21.14 -8.30
C GLY A 216 -8.90 22.31 -8.78
N GLU A 217 -10.15 22.46 -8.31
CA GLU A 217 -11.10 23.46 -8.80
C GLU A 217 -12.03 23.90 -7.67
N LYS A 218 -11.80 25.11 -7.14
CA LYS A 218 -12.62 25.65 -6.06
C LYS A 218 -14.03 25.97 -6.56
N GLY A 219 -15.03 25.70 -5.74
CA GLY A 219 -16.44 25.95 -6.06
C GLY A 219 -17.14 24.85 -6.86
N SER A 220 -16.40 23.88 -7.41
CA SER A 220 -16.99 22.68 -8.03
C SER A 220 -17.22 21.59 -6.99
N VAL A 221 -18.37 20.93 -7.08
CA VAL A 221 -18.75 19.81 -6.21
C VAL A 221 -18.09 18.51 -6.69
N CYS A 222 -17.43 17.81 -5.77
CA CYS A 222 -16.71 16.55 -5.99
C CYS A 222 -17.08 15.50 -4.92
N GLY A 223 -18.38 15.24 -4.77
CA GLY A 223 -18.91 14.22 -3.86
C GLY A 223 -18.82 14.61 -2.38
N ALA A 224 -18.75 13.61 -1.51
CA ALA A 224 -18.33 13.71 -0.10
C ALA A 224 -17.74 12.37 0.35
N VAL A 225 -17.58 12.13 1.65
CA VAL A 225 -17.14 10.81 2.14
C VAL A 225 -18.29 9.82 1.96
N ASP A 226 -18.03 8.68 1.29
CA ASP A 226 -19.03 7.65 0.96
C ASP A 226 -20.21 8.19 0.14
N ARG A 227 -19.96 9.28 -0.63
CA ARG A 227 -20.94 10.00 -1.46
C ARG A 227 -20.33 10.39 -2.79
N LEU A 228 -20.96 9.96 -3.87
CA LEU A 228 -20.43 10.07 -5.22
C LEU A 228 -21.25 11.08 -6.05
N SER A 229 -20.59 12.16 -6.48
CA SER A 229 -21.14 13.07 -7.49
C SER A 229 -20.96 12.45 -8.87
N VAL A 230 -22.05 11.97 -9.48
CA VAL A 230 -22.01 11.23 -10.75
C VAL A 230 -22.34 12.14 -11.93
N TYR A 231 -21.57 11.97 -12.99
CA TYR A 231 -21.70 12.63 -14.28
C TYR A 231 -21.75 11.57 -15.38
N ARG A 232 -22.65 11.73 -16.35
CA ARG A 232 -22.57 11.03 -17.64
C ARG A 232 -21.52 11.73 -18.47
N VAL A 233 -20.53 11.01 -18.97
CA VAL A 233 -19.48 11.59 -19.81
C VAL A 233 -19.95 11.63 -21.26
N ASP A 234 -19.70 12.73 -21.95
CA ASP A 234 -19.98 12.83 -23.38
C ASP A 234 -18.85 12.15 -24.16
N GLU A 235 -19.18 11.41 -25.21
CA GLU A 235 -18.19 10.68 -26.00
C GLU A 235 -17.16 11.64 -26.63
N LEU A 236 -15.88 11.29 -26.52
CA LEU A 236 -14.82 12.01 -27.22
C LEU A 236 -15.07 11.92 -28.73
N GLN A 237 -15.28 13.08 -29.37
CA GLN A 237 -15.37 13.23 -30.82
C GLN A 237 -14.30 12.38 -31.54
N PRO A 238 -14.59 11.73 -32.69
CA PRO A 238 -13.76 10.70 -33.33
C PRO A 238 -12.31 11.08 -33.72
N GLY A 239 -11.87 12.32 -33.49
CA GLY A 239 -10.55 12.84 -33.89
C GLY A 239 -9.50 12.98 -32.79
N SER A 240 -9.80 12.71 -31.52
CA SER A 240 -8.76 12.66 -30.48
C SER A 240 -7.92 11.38 -30.63
N ARG A 241 -6.59 11.46 -30.52
CA ARG A 241 -5.67 10.31 -30.65
C ARG A 241 -6.16 9.15 -29.76
N LYS A 242 -6.87 8.17 -30.36
CA LYS A 242 -7.36 6.97 -29.66
C LYS A 242 -6.17 6.25 -29.07
N ARG A 243 -5.94 6.44 -27.77
CA ARG A 243 -5.01 5.62 -27.01
C ARG A 243 -5.61 4.22 -26.99
N ARG A 244 -4.78 3.19 -27.24
CA ARG A 244 -5.23 1.80 -27.42
C ARG A 244 -6.22 1.41 -26.30
N THR A 245 -7.47 1.11 -26.68
CA THR A 245 -8.55 0.67 -25.78
C THR A 245 -8.33 -0.76 -25.27
N ALA A 246 -7.32 -1.46 -25.77
CA ALA A 246 -6.98 -2.79 -25.32
C ALA A 246 -5.45 -2.99 -25.33
N THR A 247 -4.92 -3.71 -24.33
CA THR A 247 -3.51 -4.11 -24.28
C THR A 247 -3.38 -5.59 -24.58
N TYR A 248 -2.70 -5.95 -25.66
CA TYR A 248 -2.44 -7.37 -25.99
C TYR A 248 -1.68 -8.06 -24.85
N ARG A 249 -2.22 -9.20 -24.38
CA ARG A 249 -1.64 -10.02 -23.32
C ARG A 249 -0.87 -11.21 -23.86
N GLY A 250 -1.32 -11.80 -24.96
CA GLY A 250 -0.68 -12.96 -25.58
C GLY A 250 -1.67 -13.87 -26.28
N CYS A 251 -1.14 -14.97 -26.81
CA CYS A 251 -1.86 -16.11 -27.36
C CYS A 251 -2.04 -17.17 -26.27
N PHE A 252 -3.23 -17.73 -26.13
CA PHE A 252 -3.56 -18.72 -25.10
C PHE A 252 -4.41 -19.85 -25.66
N GLN A 253 -4.24 -21.05 -25.12
CA GLN A 253 -5.12 -22.18 -25.43
C GLN A 253 -6.46 -22.00 -24.72
N LEU A 254 -7.56 -22.25 -25.43
CA LEU A 254 -8.90 -22.19 -24.87
C LEU A 254 -9.11 -23.30 -23.84
N PRO A 255 -9.85 -23.03 -22.75
CA PRO A 255 -10.20 -24.06 -21.79
C PRO A 255 -11.21 -25.04 -22.41
N GLU A 256 -11.09 -26.33 -22.09
CA GLU A 256 -12.00 -27.39 -22.57
C GLU A 256 -13.48 -27.09 -22.26
N ASN A 257 -13.75 -26.39 -21.14
CA ASN A 257 -15.10 -26.02 -20.75
C ASN A 257 -15.33 -24.50 -20.86
N MET A 258 -15.89 -24.07 -21.98
CA MET A 258 -16.11 -22.65 -22.32
C MET A 258 -17.25 -21.99 -21.51
N THR A 259 -18.22 -22.77 -21.02
CA THR A 259 -19.46 -22.23 -20.41
C THR A 259 -19.23 -21.46 -19.10
N HIS A 260 -18.24 -21.87 -18.29
CA HIS A 260 -17.89 -21.18 -17.05
C HIS A 260 -16.82 -20.10 -17.24
N ALA A 261 -15.99 -20.21 -18.27
CA ALA A 261 -14.89 -19.29 -18.52
C ALA A 261 -15.34 -18.00 -19.25
N PHE A 262 -16.38 -18.09 -20.08
CA PHE A 262 -16.82 -17.00 -20.96
C PHE A 262 -18.29 -16.63 -20.71
N PRO A 263 -18.59 -15.84 -19.68
CA PRO A 263 -19.96 -15.47 -19.31
C PRO A 263 -20.68 -14.54 -20.30
N SER A 264 -19.96 -13.92 -21.24
CA SER A 264 -20.56 -13.06 -22.26
C SER A 264 -19.79 -13.17 -23.56
N SER A 265 -20.51 -13.24 -24.68
CA SER A 265 -19.92 -13.33 -26.00
C SER A 265 -20.65 -12.45 -27.01
N LEU A 266 -19.95 -12.12 -28.09
CA LEU A 266 -20.44 -11.42 -29.26
C LEU A 266 -19.91 -12.17 -30.48
N ILE A 267 -20.82 -12.63 -31.34
CA ILE A 267 -20.48 -13.28 -32.61
C ILE A 267 -20.89 -12.33 -33.72
N GLN A 268 -19.91 -11.77 -34.44
CA GLN A 268 -20.16 -10.81 -35.51
C GLN A 268 -19.09 -10.98 -36.60
N ALA A 269 -19.52 -10.94 -37.87
CA ALA A 269 -18.58 -10.91 -39.00
C ALA A 269 -17.69 -9.65 -38.90
N ASN A 270 -16.38 -9.83 -39.09
CA ASN A 270 -15.37 -8.77 -38.99
C ASN A 270 -15.26 -8.12 -37.60
N VAL A 271 -15.41 -8.91 -36.52
CA VAL A 271 -15.11 -8.41 -35.17
C VAL A 271 -13.63 -7.97 -35.10
N THR A 272 -13.41 -6.79 -34.53
CA THR A 272 -12.07 -6.20 -34.33
C THR A 272 -11.71 -6.20 -32.85
N VAL A 273 -10.43 -5.98 -32.55
CA VAL A 273 -9.95 -5.80 -31.17
C VAL A 273 -10.69 -4.66 -30.47
N GLU A 274 -10.96 -3.57 -31.17
CA GLU A 274 -11.63 -2.39 -30.61
C GLU A 274 -13.11 -2.66 -30.33
N THR A 275 -13.80 -3.34 -31.23
CA THR A 275 -15.23 -3.67 -31.06
C THR A 275 -15.41 -4.70 -29.94
N CYS A 276 -14.57 -5.73 -29.89
CA CYS A 276 -14.59 -6.72 -28.81
C CYS A 276 -14.22 -6.11 -27.46
N SER A 277 -13.13 -5.34 -27.38
CA SER A 277 -12.73 -4.65 -26.15
C SER A 277 -13.80 -3.67 -25.69
N GLY A 278 -14.43 -2.92 -26.59
CA GLY A 278 -15.54 -2.02 -26.29
C GLY A 278 -16.75 -2.76 -25.70
N PHE A 279 -17.18 -3.85 -26.34
CA PHE A 279 -18.27 -4.71 -25.85
C PHE A 279 -17.98 -5.26 -24.45
N CYS A 280 -16.79 -5.83 -24.23
CA CYS A 280 -16.40 -6.36 -22.93
C CYS A 280 -16.25 -5.26 -21.87
N SER A 281 -15.80 -4.07 -22.26
CA SER A 281 -15.70 -2.93 -21.36
C SER A 281 -17.08 -2.46 -20.88
N GLN A 282 -18.05 -2.34 -21.80
CA GLN A 282 -19.44 -2.01 -21.46
C GLN A 282 -20.08 -3.03 -20.53
N LYS A 283 -19.68 -4.30 -20.66
CA LYS A 283 -20.10 -5.40 -19.78
C LYS A 283 -19.28 -5.50 -18.48
N GLU A 284 -18.32 -4.60 -18.27
CA GLU A 284 -17.46 -4.51 -17.08
C GLU A 284 -16.51 -5.72 -16.89
N PHE A 285 -16.08 -6.34 -17.99
CA PHE A 285 -15.08 -7.42 -17.97
C PHE A 285 -13.66 -6.91 -18.22
N PRO A 286 -12.66 -7.36 -17.44
CA PRO A 286 -11.27 -6.95 -17.59
C PRO A 286 -10.57 -7.59 -18.80
N LEU A 287 -11.09 -8.70 -19.34
CA LEU A 287 -10.52 -9.38 -20.50
C LEU A 287 -11.49 -9.40 -21.67
N ALA A 288 -10.94 -9.18 -22.87
CA ALA A 288 -11.56 -9.39 -24.16
C ALA A 288 -10.74 -10.42 -24.92
N ILE A 289 -11.40 -11.45 -25.44
CA ILE A 289 -10.77 -12.64 -26.00
C ILE A 289 -11.31 -12.84 -27.40
N LEU A 290 -10.41 -12.94 -28.37
CA LEU A 290 -10.74 -13.05 -29.77
C LEU A 290 -10.35 -14.43 -30.31
N ARG A 291 -11.29 -15.04 -31.02
CA ARG A 291 -11.11 -16.30 -31.74
C ARG A 291 -11.83 -16.21 -33.09
N GLY A 292 -11.09 -15.81 -34.13
CA GLY A 292 -11.68 -15.56 -35.45
C GLY A 292 -12.76 -14.46 -35.38
N TRP A 293 -14.03 -14.82 -35.58
CA TRP A 293 -15.18 -13.89 -35.51
C TRP A 293 -15.92 -13.90 -34.17
N GLU A 294 -15.41 -14.66 -33.21
CA GLU A 294 -15.98 -14.79 -31.88
C GLU A 294 -15.22 -13.89 -30.91
N CYS A 295 -15.98 -13.07 -30.20
CA CYS A 295 -15.51 -12.27 -29.08
C CYS A 295 -16.08 -12.84 -27.78
N TYR A 296 -15.22 -13.05 -26.79
CA TYR A 296 -15.59 -13.51 -25.46
C TYR A 296 -15.09 -12.53 -24.40
N CYS A 297 -15.91 -12.29 -23.38
CA CYS A 297 -15.58 -11.43 -22.25
C CYS A 297 -15.47 -12.28 -21.00
N ALA A 298 -14.39 -12.09 -20.24
CA ALA A 298 -14.08 -12.95 -19.10
C ALA A 298 -13.32 -12.24 -17.98
N TYR A 299 -13.27 -12.93 -16.85
CA TYR A 299 -12.26 -12.75 -15.82
C TYR A 299 -11.22 -13.87 -15.96
N PRO A 300 -9.95 -13.67 -15.56
CA PRO A 300 -9.04 -14.79 -15.41
C PRO A 300 -9.58 -15.77 -14.38
N THR A 301 -9.52 -17.06 -14.71
CA THR A 301 -9.97 -18.17 -13.86
C THR A 301 -8.80 -19.12 -13.59
N PRO A 302 -8.92 -20.06 -12.63
CA PRO A 302 -7.87 -21.06 -12.42
C PRO A 302 -7.62 -21.94 -13.66
N GLN A 303 -8.67 -22.22 -14.43
CA GLN A 303 -8.65 -23.03 -15.65
C GLN A 303 -8.14 -22.23 -16.87
N PHE A 304 -8.26 -20.91 -16.83
CA PHE A 304 -7.77 -19.99 -17.85
C PHE A 304 -6.96 -18.87 -17.18
N ASN A 305 -5.79 -19.24 -16.67
CA ASN A 305 -4.86 -18.32 -16.06
C ASN A 305 -3.91 -17.74 -17.12
N LEU A 306 -3.53 -16.47 -16.98
CA LEU A 306 -2.75 -15.76 -18.00
C LEU A 306 -1.22 -15.92 -17.82
N ARG A 307 -0.76 -17.03 -17.22
CA ARG A 307 0.68 -17.25 -16.97
C ARG A 307 1.37 -17.91 -18.13
N ASP A 308 0.73 -18.92 -18.71
CA ASP A 308 1.31 -19.79 -19.72
C ASP A 308 0.91 -19.29 -21.11
N ALA A 309 1.47 -18.14 -21.49
CA ALA A 309 1.29 -17.63 -22.85
C ALA A 309 1.99 -18.57 -23.84
N MET A 310 1.28 -18.91 -24.91
CA MET A 310 1.79 -19.71 -26.02
C MET A 310 2.53 -18.83 -27.04
N ASP A 311 3.18 -19.46 -28.02
CA ASP A 311 3.79 -18.75 -29.13
C ASP A 311 2.72 -17.94 -29.89
N SER A 312 2.99 -16.65 -30.13
CA SER A 312 2.08 -15.74 -30.83
C SER A 312 1.69 -16.21 -32.24
N SER A 313 2.55 -17.00 -32.90
CA SER A 313 2.29 -17.55 -34.24
C SER A 313 1.08 -18.48 -34.30
N LEU A 314 0.71 -19.13 -33.17
CA LEU A 314 -0.44 -20.04 -33.09
C LEU A 314 -1.79 -19.30 -33.17
N CYS A 315 -1.81 -18.02 -32.83
CA CYS A 315 -3.00 -17.16 -32.89
C CYS A 315 -2.96 -16.14 -34.05
N GLY A 316 -1.99 -16.26 -34.97
CA GLY A 316 -1.84 -15.36 -36.11
C GLY A 316 -2.37 -15.92 -37.43
N GLN A 317 -3.31 -16.87 -37.37
CA GLN A 317 -3.83 -17.57 -38.55
C GLN A 317 -4.98 -16.79 -39.20
N ASP A 318 -5.34 -17.18 -40.43
CA ASP A 318 -6.53 -16.66 -41.10
C ASP A 318 -7.78 -16.81 -40.18
N PRO A 319 -8.70 -15.83 -40.13
CA PRO A 319 -9.87 -15.87 -39.25
C PRO A 319 -10.73 -17.15 -39.37
N GLU A 320 -10.77 -17.81 -40.52
CA GLU A 320 -11.47 -19.08 -40.69
C GLU A 320 -10.70 -20.25 -40.08
N ALA A 321 -9.39 -20.33 -40.30
CA ALA A 321 -8.51 -21.33 -39.68
C ALA A 321 -8.47 -21.16 -38.15
N GLN A 322 -8.52 -19.92 -37.67
CA GLN A 322 -8.49 -19.60 -36.23
C GLN A 322 -9.80 -19.97 -35.51
N ARG A 323 -10.94 -20.05 -36.21
CA ARG A 323 -12.19 -20.58 -35.63
C ARG A 323 -12.10 -22.06 -35.32
N LEU A 324 -11.34 -22.81 -36.11
CA LEU A 324 -11.08 -24.24 -35.88
C LEU A 324 -9.91 -24.47 -34.92
N ALA A 325 -9.09 -23.45 -34.67
CA ALA A 325 -7.98 -23.50 -33.74
C ALA A 325 -8.45 -23.58 -32.27
N GLU A 326 -7.65 -24.26 -31.46
CA GLU A 326 -7.79 -24.33 -30.00
C GLU A 326 -7.21 -23.10 -29.29
N TYR A 327 -6.80 -22.06 -30.04
CA TYR A 327 -6.06 -20.91 -29.53
C TYR A 327 -6.84 -19.60 -29.70
N CYS A 328 -6.60 -18.66 -28.80
CA CYS A 328 -7.27 -17.36 -28.77
C CYS A 328 -6.30 -16.22 -28.42
N GLU A 329 -6.58 -15.04 -28.97
CA GLU A 329 -5.86 -13.81 -28.63
C GLU A 329 -6.53 -13.14 -27.43
N VAL A 330 -5.76 -12.86 -26.38
CA VAL A 330 -6.28 -12.22 -25.17
C VAL A 330 -5.81 -10.77 -25.09
N TYR A 331 -6.76 -9.88 -24.84
CA TYR A 331 -6.54 -8.46 -24.63
C TYR A 331 -7.07 -8.03 -23.27
N GLN A 332 -6.31 -7.16 -22.61
CA GLN A 332 -6.74 -6.46 -21.40
C GLN A 332 -7.58 -5.25 -21.80
N THR A 333 -8.82 -5.19 -21.32
CA THR A 333 -9.69 -4.02 -21.47
C THR A 333 -9.26 -2.91 -20.49
N PRO A 334 -9.81 -1.67 -20.62
CA PRO A 334 -9.59 -0.60 -19.64
C PRO A 334 -10.31 -0.85 -18.30
N VAL A 335 -11.06 -1.95 -18.19
CA VAL A 335 -11.77 -2.34 -16.96
C VAL A 335 -10.80 -2.93 -15.94
N GLN A 336 -10.84 -2.36 -14.73
CA GLN A 336 -10.10 -2.89 -13.60
C GLN A 336 -10.79 -4.16 -13.08
N ASP A 337 -9.99 -5.15 -12.70
CA ASP A 337 -10.51 -6.34 -12.04
C ASP A 337 -10.93 -5.99 -10.61
N THR A 338 -12.24 -5.93 -10.37
CA THR A 338 -12.82 -5.50 -9.09
C THR A 338 -12.86 -6.58 -8.02
N ARG A 339 -12.50 -7.82 -8.34
CA ARG A 339 -12.52 -8.93 -7.37
C ARG A 339 -11.60 -8.71 -6.15
N CYS A 340 -10.63 -7.81 -6.28
CA CYS A 340 -9.70 -7.45 -5.21
C CYS A 340 -9.75 -5.97 -4.80
N THR A 341 -10.80 -5.21 -5.17
CA THR A 341 -10.91 -3.78 -4.83
C THR A 341 -11.48 -3.52 -3.44
N ASP A 342 -12.40 -4.36 -2.95
CA ASP A 342 -12.93 -4.24 -1.59
C ASP A 342 -11.83 -4.53 -0.55
N ARG A 343 -11.57 -3.51 0.26
CA ARG A 343 -10.59 -3.49 1.34
C ARG A 343 -11.17 -2.77 2.53
N ARG A 344 -11.01 -3.37 3.70
CA ARG A 344 -11.55 -2.87 4.96
C ARG A 344 -10.55 -3.02 6.11
N PHE A 345 -10.86 -2.39 7.25
CA PHE A 345 -10.17 -2.74 8.49
C PHE A 345 -10.61 -4.13 8.97
N LEU A 346 -9.79 -4.77 9.79
CA LEU A 346 -10.19 -6.01 10.44
C LEU A 346 -11.48 -5.78 11.25
N PRO A 347 -12.47 -6.67 11.15
CA PRO A 347 -13.73 -6.51 11.86
C PRO A 347 -13.55 -6.52 13.38
N ASN A 348 -12.54 -7.26 13.86
CA ASN A 348 -12.13 -7.32 15.25
C ASN A 348 -10.64 -6.96 15.35
N LYS A 349 -10.24 -6.40 16.50
CA LYS A 349 -8.81 -6.14 16.77
C LYS A 349 -8.02 -7.45 16.73
N SER A 350 -6.91 -7.46 16.01
CA SER A 350 -6.04 -8.62 15.93
C SER A 350 -5.47 -8.99 17.30
N LYS A 351 -5.51 -10.28 17.63
CA LYS A 351 -4.84 -10.81 18.83
C LYS A 351 -3.33 -10.86 18.65
N VAL A 352 -2.87 -11.12 17.42
CA VAL A 352 -1.45 -11.23 17.05
C VAL A 352 -1.00 -9.91 16.42
N PHE A 353 0.07 -9.34 16.94
CA PHE A 353 0.63 -8.10 16.41
C PHE A 353 1.77 -8.39 15.43
N VAL A 354 1.49 -8.26 14.14
CA VAL A 354 2.42 -8.62 13.06
C VAL A 354 3.10 -7.39 12.47
N ALA A 355 4.42 -7.41 12.36
CA ALA A 355 5.19 -6.43 11.60
C ALA A 355 5.40 -6.87 10.15
N LEU A 356 5.29 -5.92 9.22
CA LEU A 356 5.95 -6.00 7.92
C LEU A 356 7.24 -5.18 8.00
N SER A 357 8.34 -5.86 8.31
CA SER A 357 9.63 -5.23 8.56
C SER A 357 10.52 -5.28 7.33
N SER A 358 11.18 -4.16 7.03
CA SER A 358 12.16 -4.10 5.96
C SER A 358 13.02 -2.85 6.04
N PHE A 359 14.18 -2.89 5.38
CA PHE A 359 14.98 -1.70 5.07
C PHE A 359 14.26 -0.77 4.04
N PRO A 360 14.42 0.57 4.11
CA PRO A 360 13.87 1.49 3.10
C PRO A 360 14.30 1.16 1.67
N GLY A 361 13.42 1.35 0.69
CA GLY A 361 13.70 0.97 -0.70
C GLY A 361 13.61 -0.53 -1.02
N ALA A 362 13.32 -1.40 -0.03
CA ALA A 362 13.21 -2.85 -0.25
C ALA A 362 11.87 -3.34 -0.85
N GLY A 363 10.95 -2.44 -1.21
CA GLY A 363 9.65 -2.81 -1.82
C GLY A 363 8.45 -2.78 -0.87
N ASN A 364 8.52 -2.02 0.22
CA ASN A 364 7.49 -1.93 1.25
C ASN A 364 6.07 -1.63 0.75
N THR A 365 5.92 -0.53 0.02
CA THR A 365 4.62 -0.11 -0.50
C THR A 365 4.04 -1.14 -1.45
N TRP A 366 4.91 -1.83 -2.20
CA TRP A 366 4.51 -2.90 -3.10
C TRP A 366 4.06 -4.16 -2.34
N ALA A 367 4.81 -4.61 -1.35
CA ALA A 367 4.40 -5.73 -0.51
C ALA A 367 3.07 -5.46 0.20
N ARG A 368 2.86 -4.24 0.70
CA ARG A 368 1.58 -3.81 1.27
C ARG A 368 0.46 -3.86 0.23
N HIS A 369 0.67 -3.31 -0.96
CA HIS A 369 -0.29 -3.37 -2.07
C HIS A 369 -0.73 -4.81 -2.34
N LEU A 370 0.22 -5.74 -2.46
CA LEU A 370 -0.05 -7.16 -2.72
C LEU A 370 -0.85 -7.80 -1.57
N ILE A 371 -0.45 -7.57 -0.32
CA ILE A 371 -1.16 -8.09 0.87
C ILE A 371 -2.59 -7.55 0.91
N GLU A 372 -2.80 -6.24 0.72
CA GLU A 372 -4.13 -5.63 0.77
C GLU A 372 -5.04 -6.18 -0.33
N HIS A 373 -4.55 -6.36 -1.55
CA HIS A 373 -5.35 -6.90 -2.66
C HIS A 373 -5.67 -8.38 -2.43
N ALA A 374 -4.71 -9.16 -1.95
CA ALA A 374 -4.91 -10.58 -1.66
C ALA A 374 -5.88 -10.81 -0.49
N THR A 375 -5.78 -10.02 0.57
CA THR A 375 -6.50 -10.27 1.83
C THR A 375 -7.79 -9.46 1.98
N GLY A 376 -7.89 -8.32 1.31
CA GLY A 376 -8.98 -7.36 1.54
C GLY A 376 -8.90 -6.63 2.87
N PHE A 377 -7.74 -6.69 3.54
CA PHE A 377 -7.53 -5.98 4.78
C PHE A 377 -6.45 -4.92 4.64
N TYR A 378 -6.72 -3.73 5.18
CA TYR A 378 -5.73 -2.66 5.18
C TYR A 378 -4.49 -3.02 5.99
N THR A 379 -3.34 -2.56 5.50
CA THR A 379 -2.06 -2.61 6.20
C THR A 379 -1.80 -1.27 6.90
N GLY A 380 -1.33 -1.34 8.14
CA GLY A 380 -0.95 -0.17 8.93
C GLY A 380 0.49 0.24 8.66
N SER A 381 0.88 1.38 9.20
CA SER A 381 2.25 1.87 9.15
C SER A 381 2.62 2.53 10.47
N TYR A 382 3.84 2.27 10.96
CA TYR A 382 4.42 2.97 12.10
C TYR A 382 4.57 4.47 11.84
N TYR A 383 4.64 4.84 10.57
CA TYR A 383 4.77 6.22 10.08
C TYR A 383 3.47 6.65 9.40
N PHE A 384 3.27 7.97 9.30
CA PHE A 384 2.18 8.54 8.51
C PHE A 384 2.73 9.14 7.21
N ASP A 385 2.23 8.65 6.09
CA ASP A 385 2.47 9.20 4.76
C ASP A 385 1.14 9.55 4.08
N GLY A 386 0.85 10.84 4.02
CA GLY A 386 -0.35 11.35 3.37
C GLY A 386 -0.44 10.96 1.89
N THR A 387 0.68 10.81 1.17
CA THR A 387 0.66 10.42 -0.24
C THR A 387 0.21 8.97 -0.43
N LEU A 388 0.60 8.07 0.48
CA LEU A 388 0.14 6.68 0.49
C LEU A 388 -1.33 6.59 0.90
N TYR A 389 -1.75 7.30 1.95
CA TYR A 389 -3.15 7.34 2.40
C TYR A 389 -4.09 7.67 1.23
N ASN A 390 -3.72 8.71 0.51
CA ASN A 390 -4.46 9.24 -0.62
C ASN A 390 -4.42 8.38 -1.89
N LYS A 391 -3.58 7.34 -1.92
CA LYS A 391 -3.56 6.32 -2.97
C LYS A 391 -4.22 5.00 -2.51
N GLY A 392 -4.99 5.05 -1.43
CA GLY A 392 -5.80 3.93 -0.95
C GLY A 392 -5.23 3.16 0.24
N PHE A 393 -4.05 3.49 0.75
CA PHE A 393 -3.51 2.87 1.98
C PHE A 393 -4.17 3.50 3.21
N LYS A 394 -5.47 3.25 3.42
CA LYS A 394 -6.27 3.94 4.45
C LYS A 394 -5.74 3.67 5.88
N GLY A 395 -5.01 2.57 6.09
CA GLY A 395 -4.31 2.26 7.34
C GLY A 395 -3.18 3.22 7.74
N GLU A 396 -2.76 4.14 6.88
CA GLU A 396 -1.77 5.20 7.21
C GLU A 396 -2.27 6.16 8.30
N LYS A 397 -3.57 6.50 8.30
CA LYS A 397 -4.15 7.40 9.31
C LYS A 397 -4.55 6.68 10.60
N ASP A 398 -4.58 5.36 10.58
CA ASP A 398 -4.92 4.59 11.76
C ASP A 398 -3.74 4.54 12.73
N HIS A 399 -4.01 4.59 14.03
CA HIS A 399 -2.93 4.48 14.99
C HIS A 399 -2.30 3.08 14.86
N TRP A 400 -0.98 3.01 14.69
CA TRP A 400 -0.31 1.74 14.40
C TRP A 400 -0.45 0.67 15.49
N ARG A 401 -0.81 1.06 16.73
CA ARG A 401 -1.17 0.15 17.84
C ARG A 401 -2.66 -0.16 17.96
N SER A 402 -3.51 0.31 17.05
CA SER A 402 -4.95 0.07 17.07
C SER A 402 -5.30 -1.42 16.98
N ARG A 403 -4.41 -2.19 16.34
CA ARG A 403 -4.58 -3.60 15.95
C ARG A 403 -5.76 -3.84 14.99
N ARG A 404 -6.22 -2.81 14.27
CA ARG A 404 -7.30 -2.91 13.26
C ARG A 404 -6.79 -3.23 11.86
N THR A 405 -5.48 -3.27 11.66
CA THR A 405 -4.84 -3.60 10.38
C THR A 405 -4.21 -4.99 10.43
N ILE A 406 -4.08 -5.65 9.28
CA ILE A 406 -3.60 -7.04 9.20
C ILE A 406 -2.11 -7.19 9.56
N CYS A 407 -1.31 -6.18 9.23
CA CYS A 407 0.08 -6.05 9.66
C CYS A 407 0.49 -4.58 9.65
N VAL A 408 1.56 -4.26 10.37
CA VAL A 408 2.08 -2.89 10.48
C VAL A 408 3.46 -2.79 9.85
N LYS A 409 3.58 -1.91 8.86
CA LYS A 409 4.86 -1.57 8.25
C LYS A 409 5.76 -0.85 9.29
N THR A 410 6.97 -1.35 9.56
CA THR A 410 8.02 -0.62 10.28
C THR A 410 9.43 -0.70 9.65
N HIS A 411 10.27 0.33 9.82
CA HIS A 411 11.72 0.30 9.53
C HIS A 411 12.56 0.23 10.80
N GLU A 412 11.93 0.14 11.97
CA GLU A 412 12.62 0.10 13.25
C GLU A 412 13.38 -1.22 13.44
N SER A 413 14.59 -1.13 13.98
CA SER A 413 15.47 -2.28 14.30
C SER A 413 15.84 -2.34 15.77
N GLY A 414 15.29 -1.45 16.61
CA GLY A 414 15.62 -1.44 18.02
C GLY A 414 15.00 -2.64 18.73
N ARG A 415 15.73 -3.24 19.67
CA ARG A 415 15.28 -4.42 20.43
C ARG A 415 13.88 -4.23 21.03
N ARG A 416 13.64 -3.07 21.67
CA ARG A 416 12.34 -2.77 22.30
C ARG A 416 11.21 -2.74 21.27
N GLU A 417 11.47 -2.14 20.12
CA GLU A 417 10.52 -2.02 19.02
C GLU A 417 10.24 -3.38 18.36
N ILE A 418 11.26 -4.23 18.20
CA ILE A 418 11.12 -5.59 17.66
C ILE A 418 10.32 -6.49 18.62
N GLU A 419 10.68 -6.51 19.90
CA GLU A 419 10.06 -7.38 20.91
C GLU A 419 8.57 -7.03 21.18
N MET A 420 8.10 -5.84 20.76
CA MET A 420 6.69 -5.46 20.82
C MET A 420 5.81 -6.26 19.86
N PHE A 421 6.37 -6.75 18.74
CA PHE A 421 5.62 -7.56 17.79
C PHE A 421 5.64 -9.03 18.22
N ASP A 422 4.55 -9.73 17.93
CA ASP A 422 4.41 -11.16 18.20
C ASP A 422 5.04 -11.98 17.06
N SER A 423 4.99 -11.45 15.84
CA SER A 423 5.61 -12.03 14.66
C SER A 423 5.97 -10.96 13.62
N ALA A 424 6.80 -11.31 12.64
CA ALA A 424 7.12 -10.41 11.55
C ALA A 424 7.39 -11.12 10.22
N ILE A 425 6.92 -10.49 9.15
CA ILE A 425 7.41 -10.75 7.79
C ILE A 425 8.63 -9.86 7.59
N LEU A 426 9.81 -10.45 7.46
CA LEU A 426 11.07 -9.77 7.21
C LEU A 426 11.36 -9.77 5.70
N LEU A 427 11.06 -8.64 5.04
CA LEU A 427 11.26 -8.47 3.62
C LEU A 427 12.71 -8.02 3.33
N ILE A 428 13.44 -8.81 2.56
CA ILE A 428 14.84 -8.57 2.20
C ILE A 428 14.99 -8.41 0.69
N ARG A 429 15.46 -7.24 0.27
CA ARG A 429 15.79 -6.93 -1.13
C ARG A 429 17.30 -6.76 -1.28
N ASN A 430 17.81 -7.02 -2.48
CA ASN A 430 19.20 -6.77 -2.84
C ASN A 430 19.63 -5.35 -2.39
N PRO A 431 20.75 -5.21 -1.64
CA PRO A 431 21.14 -3.93 -1.05
C PRO A 431 21.52 -2.89 -2.11
N TYR A 432 22.18 -3.28 -3.21
CA TYR A 432 22.47 -2.35 -4.31
C TYR A 432 21.20 -1.71 -4.87
N ARG A 433 20.16 -2.53 -5.09
CA ARG A 433 18.86 -2.06 -5.56
C ARG A 433 18.13 -1.21 -4.52
N SER A 434 18.23 -1.58 -3.25
CA SER A 434 17.57 -0.88 -2.15
C SER A 434 18.19 0.49 -1.89
N LEU A 435 19.53 0.59 -1.90
CA LEU A 435 20.27 1.83 -1.72
C LEU A 435 19.95 2.85 -2.82
N VAL A 436 20.03 2.42 -4.08
CA VAL A 436 19.66 3.26 -5.23
C VAL A 436 18.19 3.67 -5.14
N ALA A 437 17.29 2.75 -4.77
CA ALA A 437 15.87 3.06 -4.68
C ALA A 437 15.56 4.08 -3.58
N GLU A 438 16.22 3.98 -2.43
CA GLU A 438 16.04 4.88 -1.30
C GLU A 438 16.69 6.26 -1.53
N PHE A 439 17.86 6.30 -2.16
CA PHE A 439 18.51 7.57 -2.52
C PHE A 439 17.66 8.38 -3.50
N ASN A 440 17.15 7.73 -4.56
CA ASN A 440 16.18 8.34 -5.47
C ASN A 440 14.95 8.88 -4.72
N ARG A 441 14.45 8.14 -3.72
CA ARG A 441 13.26 8.54 -2.95
C ARG A 441 13.53 9.80 -2.13
N LYS A 442 14.71 9.88 -1.53
CA LYS A 442 15.12 11.02 -0.72
C LYS A 442 15.36 12.27 -1.54
N CYS A 443 15.97 12.15 -2.73
CA CYS A 443 16.28 13.29 -3.57
C CYS A 443 15.07 13.81 -4.36
N ALA A 444 14.13 12.93 -4.74
CA ALA A 444 13.10 13.26 -5.73
C ALA A 444 11.68 12.76 -5.38
N GLY A 445 11.47 12.29 -4.15
CA GLY A 445 10.19 11.77 -3.69
C GLY A 445 9.88 10.34 -4.16
N HIS A 446 8.68 9.84 -3.85
CA HIS A 446 8.32 8.42 -4.02
C HIS A 446 8.56 7.86 -5.43
N LEU A 447 8.23 8.65 -6.45
CA LEU A 447 8.30 8.23 -7.86
C LEU A 447 9.43 8.90 -8.65
N GLY A 448 10.16 9.84 -8.07
CA GLY A 448 11.19 10.60 -8.76
C GLY A 448 12.53 9.88 -8.83
N TYR A 449 13.41 10.41 -9.69
CA TYR A 449 14.80 10.01 -9.82
C TYR A 449 15.71 11.15 -9.37
N ALA A 450 16.77 10.82 -8.64
CA ALA A 450 17.79 11.79 -8.24
C ALA A 450 18.48 12.38 -9.47
N ALA A 451 18.78 13.67 -9.44
CA ALA A 451 19.49 14.34 -10.53
C ALA A 451 20.97 13.90 -10.54
N ASP A 452 21.62 13.97 -11.71
CA ASP A 452 23.01 13.54 -11.91
C ASP A 452 24.00 14.22 -10.94
N ARG A 453 23.71 15.47 -10.56
CA ARG A 453 24.47 16.22 -9.55
C ARG A 453 24.50 15.53 -8.17
N ASN A 454 23.40 14.88 -7.77
CA ASN A 454 23.32 14.19 -6.48
C ASN A 454 24.22 12.96 -6.46
N TRP A 455 24.23 12.20 -7.55
CA TRP A 455 25.10 11.01 -7.71
C TRP A 455 26.59 11.36 -7.73
N LYS A 456 26.95 12.52 -8.30
CA LYS A 456 28.34 13.02 -8.36
C LYS A 456 28.78 13.76 -7.09
N SER A 457 27.87 14.02 -6.16
CA SER A 457 28.18 14.74 -4.92
C SER A 457 28.77 13.81 -3.86
N LYS A 458 29.34 14.40 -2.80
CA LYS A 458 29.80 13.65 -1.61
C LYS A 458 28.64 12.98 -0.85
N GLU A 459 27.39 13.38 -1.11
CA GLU A 459 26.22 12.81 -0.45
C GLU A 459 26.03 11.33 -0.75
N TRP A 460 26.32 10.88 -1.98
CA TRP A 460 26.11 9.50 -2.36
C TRP A 460 27.08 8.53 -1.65
N PRO A 461 28.41 8.77 -1.61
CA PRO A 461 29.31 7.98 -0.79
C PRO A 461 28.95 7.92 0.69
N ASP A 462 28.64 9.07 1.31
CA ASP A 462 28.27 9.13 2.74
C ASP A 462 26.96 8.38 3.02
N PHE A 463 26.02 8.49 2.08
CA PHE A 463 24.77 7.74 2.11
C PHE A 463 25.04 6.24 2.04
N VAL A 464 25.82 5.75 1.08
CA VAL A 464 26.14 4.33 0.93
C VAL A 464 26.81 3.78 2.19
N ASN A 465 27.81 4.47 2.73
CA ASN A 465 28.54 4.03 3.92
C ASN A 465 27.61 3.83 5.13
N SER A 466 26.67 4.77 5.32
CA SER A 466 25.71 4.73 6.44
C SER A 466 24.58 3.72 6.20
N TYR A 467 23.99 3.71 5.01
CA TYR A 467 22.78 2.94 4.70
C TYR A 467 23.08 1.47 4.41
N ALA A 468 24.25 1.13 3.86
CA ALA A 468 24.65 -0.26 3.68
C ALA A 468 24.82 -0.96 5.03
N SER A 469 25.41 -0.25 6.01
CA SER A 469 25.52 -0.74 7.39
C SER A 469 24.15 -0.95 8.02
N TRP A 470 23.22 0.00 7.83
CA TRP A 470 21.86 -0.13 8.34
C TRP A 470 21.08 -1.27 7.68
N TRP A 471 21.25 -1.51 6.37
CA TRP A 471 20.63 -2.66 5.70
C TRP A 471 21.02 -3.97 6.39
N SER A 472 22.33 -4.15 6.68
CA SER A 472 22.83 -5.34 7.36
C SER A 472 22.34 -5.43 8.79
N SER A 473 22.52 -4.38 9.59
CA SER A 473 22.14 -4.40 11.00
C SER A 473 20.65 -4.60 11.19
N HIS A 474 19.80 -4.04 10.30
CA HIS A 474 18.36 -4.27 10.34
C HIS A 474 18.01 -5.75 10.21
N VAL A 475 18.57 -6.46 9.22
CA VAL A 475 18.30 -7.89 9.06
C VAL A 475 18.81 -8.68 10.27
N LEU A 476 20.04 -8.41 10.71
CA LEU A 476 20.65 -9.11 11.85
C LEU A 476 19.89 -8.89 13.16
N ASP A 477 19.43 -7.66 13.43
CA ASP A 477 18.67 -7.34 14.63
C ASP A 477 17.30 -8.04 14.62
N TRP A 478 16.62 -8.11 13.47
CA TRP A 478 15.35 -8.84 13.35
C TRP A 478 15.54 -10.35 13.50
N LEU A 479 16.59 -10.94 12.91
CA LEU A 479 16.93 -12.36 13.11
C LEU A 479 17.23 -12.67 14.58
N LYS A 480 17.85 -11.74 15.30
CA LYS A 480 18.27 -11.93 16.69
C LYS A 480 17.14 -11.75 17.71
N TYR A 481 16.30 -10.74 17.55
CA TYR A 481 15.30 -10.36 18.56
C TYR A 481 13.85 -10.68 18.14
N GLY A 482 13.63 -11.06 16.88
CA GLY A 482 12.32 -11.46 16.38
C GLY A 482 11.87 -12.79 16.99
N LYS A 483 10.61 -12.86 17.43
CA LYS A 483 10.04 -14.07 18.05
C LYS A 483 9.69 -15.14 17.01
N ARG A 484 8.83 -14.77 16.05
CA ARG A 484 8.39 -15.62 14.94
C ARG A 484 8.56 -14.87 13.63
N LEU A 485 9.40 -15.36 12.75
CA LEU A 485 9.76 -14.68 11.50
C LEU A 485 9.34 -15.48 10.27
N LEU A 486 8.88 -14.77 9.25
CA LEU A 486 8.84 -15.23 7.87
C LEU A 486 9.81 -14.39 7.06
N VAL A 487 10.88 -15.01 6.54
CA VAL A 487 11.85 -14.32 5.68
C VAL A 487 11.36 -14.36 4.24
N VAL A 488 11.18 -13.19 3.62
CA VAL A 488 10.73 -13.07 2.23
C VAL A 488 11.77 -12.30 1.43
N HIS A 489 12.21 -12.86 0.31
CA HIS A 489 13.10 -12.17 -0.62
C HIS A 489 12.27 -11.42 -1.67
N TYR A 490 12.50 -10.12 -1.83
CA TYR A 490 11.74 -9.29 -2.79
C TYR A 490 11.84 -9.84 -4.22
N GLU A 491 13.04 -10.28 -4.61
CA GLU A 491 13.31 -10.80 -5.94
C GLU A 491 12.58 -12.13 -6.19
N GLU A 492 12.38 -12.94 -5.14
CA GLU A 492 11.57 -14.16 -5.20
C GLU A 492 10.07 -13.86 -5.24
N LEU A 493 9.59 -12.92 -4.40
CA LEU A 493 8.21 -12.42 -4.49
C LEU A 493 7.89 -11.84 -5.87
N ARG A 494 8.88 -11.31 -6.59
CA ARG A 494 8.70 -10.86 -7.98
C ARG A 494 8.68 -11.99 -8.99
N ARG A 495 9.51 -13.02 -8.80
CA ARG A 495 9.65 -14.17 -9.72
C ARG A 495 8.48 -15.15 -9.57
N SER A 496 8.15 -15.49 -8.33
CA SER A 496 7.14 -16.48 -7.94
C SER A 496 6.07 -15.81 -7.07
N LEU A 497 5.33 -14.88 -7.67
CA LEU A 497 4.42 -13.98 -6.94
C LEU A 497 3.36 -14.72 -6.14
N VAL A 498 2.56 -15.56 -6.79
CA VAL A 498 1.42 -16.20 -6.12
C VAL A 498 1.82 -17.21 -5.05
N PRO A 499 2.79 -18.12 -5.28
CA PRO A 499 3.24 -19.02 -4.22
C PRO A 499 3.80 -18.28 -3.00
N THR A 500 4.66 -17.29 -3.23
CA THR A 500 5.25 -16.49 -2.14
C THR A 500 4.19 -15.68 -1.40
N LEU A 501 3.22 -15.09 -2.11
CA LEU A 501 2.14 -14.32 -1.50
C LEU A 501 1.18 -15.21 -0.70
N ARG A 502 0.90 -16.44 -1.15
CA ARG A 502 0.13 -17.42 -0.36
C ARG A 502 0.82 -17.71 0.97
N GLU A 503 2.15 -17.90 0.96
CA GLU A 503 2.92 -18.10 2.19
C GLU A 503 2.84 -16.89 3.14
N MET A 504 2.99 -15.67 2.59
CA MET A 504 2.85 -14.43 3.36
C MET A 504 1.47 -14.29 3.99
N VAL A 505 0.41 -14.58 3.24
CA VAL A 505 -0.98 -14.44 3.71
C VAL A 505 -1.35 -15.55 4.71
N ALA A 506 -0.86 -16.77 4.50
CA ALA A 506 -0.99 -17.86 5.46
C ALA A 506 -0.29 -17.53 6.79
N PHE A 507 0.89 -16.90 6.74
CA PHE A 507 1.57 -16.42 7.95
C PHE A 507 0.77 -15.36 8.72
N LEU A 508 -0.04 -14.56 8.01
CA LEU A 508 -0.98 -13.60 8.59
C LEU A 508 -2.29 -14.24 9.09
N ASN A 509 -2.41 -15.58 9.02
CA ASN A 509 -3.58 -16.34 9.44
C ASN A 509 -4.86 -15.95 8.69
N VAL A 510 -4.72 -15.67 7.40
CA VAL A 510 -5.83 -15.38 6.49
C VAL A 510 -5.79 -16.38 5.35
N SER A 511 -6.95 -16.89 4.95
CA SER A 511 -7.11 -17.67 3.72
C SER A 511 -7.37 -16.74 2.54
N VAL A 512 -6.78 -17.02 1.39
CA VAL A 512 -7.01 -16.27 0.15
C VAL A 512 -7.65 -17.16 -0.90
N SER A 513 -8.72 -16.66 -1.53
CA SER A 513 -9.37 -17.32 -2.66
C SER A 513 -8.51 -17.22 -3.92
N GLU A 514 -8.57 -18.22 -4.80
CA GLU A 514 -7.88 -18.21 -6.10
C GLU A 514 -8.25 -17.00 -6.96
N GLU A 515 -9.51 -16.57 -6.93
CA GLU A 515 -9.98 -15.39 -7.68
C GLU A 515 -9.26 -14.09 -7.28
N ARG A 516 -9.03 -13.87 -5.98
CA ARG A 516 -8.25 -12.73 -5.48
C ARG A 516 -6.79 -12.81 -5.90
N LEU A 517 -6.18 -14.00 -5.89
CA LEU A 517 -4.79 -14.17 -6.34
C LEU A 517 -4.65 -13.85 -7.83
N LEU A 518 -5.58 -14.31 -8.66
CA LEU A 518 -5.62 -13.97 -10.09
C LEU A 518 -5.82 -12.47 -10.32
N CYS A 519 -6.68 -11.82 -9.52
CA CYS A 519 -6.84 -10.37 -9.55
C CYS A 519 -5.55 -9.63 -9.16
N VAL A 520 -4.82 -10.13 -8.14
CA VAL A 520 -3.52 -9.56 -7.73
C VAL A 520 -2.51 -9.66 -8.88
N GLU A 521 -2.45 -10.75 -9.62
CA GLU A 521 -1.54 -10.90 -10.76
C GLU A 521 -1.79 -9.87 -11.85
N ASN A 522 -3.06 -9.58 -12.15
CA ASN A 522 -3.46 -8.55 -13.10
C ASN A 522 -3.15 -7.14 -12.60
N ASN A 523 -3.18 -6.92 -11.29
CA ASN A 523 -2.98 -5.62 -10.64
C ASN A 523 -1.63 -5.50 -9.92
N LYS A 524 -0.65 -6.36 -10.25
CA LYS A 524 0.59 -6.52 -9.47
C LYS A 524 1.48 -5.28 -9.42
N GLU A 525 1.30 -4.32 -10.30
CA GLU A 525 2.21 -3.17 -10.44
C GLU A 525 2.04 -2.11 -9.35
N GLY A 526 0.81 -1.92 -8.86
CA GLY A 526 0.46 -0.88 -7.90
C GLY A 526 0.76 0.55 -8.38
N SER A 527 0.50 1.54 -7.51
CA SER A 527 0.65 2.97 -7.85
C SER A 527 2.05 3.55 -7.58
N PHE A 528 2.92 2.81 -6.86
CA PHE A 528 4.20 3.31 -6.35
C PHE A 528 5.42 2.64 -7.02
N ARG A 529 5.32 2.39 -8.34
CA ARG A 529 6.43 1.91 -9.17
C ARG A 529 7.01 3.06 -10.00
N ARG A 530 8.33 3.27 -9.88
CA ARG A 530 9.04 4.16 -10.81
C ARG A 530 9.03 3.56 -12.22
N ARG A 531 8.54 4.32 -13.19
CA ARG A 531 8.48 3.93 -14.62
C ARG A 531 9.72 4.46 -15.35
N GLY A 532 10.25 3.66 -16.26
CA GLY A 532 11.43 4.00 -17.05
C GLY A 532 12.71 3.35 -16.52
N ARG A 533 13.35 2.55 -17.38
CA ARG A 533 14.73 2.14 -17.19
C ARG A 533 15.56 3.22 -17.90
N ARG A 534 16.38 3.98 -17.19
CA ARG A 534 17.44 4.72 -17.88
C ARG A 534 18.43 3.66 -18.35
N SER A 535 18.47 3.41 -19.65
CA SER A 535 19.33 2.40 -20.28
C SER A 535 20.83 2.73 -20.20
N HIS A 536 21.18 3.92 -19.70
CA HIS A 536 22.56 4.44 -19.70
C HIS A 536 22.99 5.13 -18.40
N ASP A 537 22.36 4.83 -17.25
CA ASP A 537 22.91 5.35 -15.99
C ASP A 537 24.24 4.63 -15.68
N PRO A 538 25.37 5.36 -15.54
CA PRO A 538 26.65 4.77 -15.18
C PRO A 538 26.54 4.07 -13.83
N GLU A 539 27.32 3.00 -13.64
CA GLU A 539 27.33 2.25 -12.39
C GLU A 539 27.68 3.20 -11.22
N PRO A 540 26.76 3.43 -10.26
CA PRO A 540 26.95 4.48 -9.26
C PRO A 540 27.90 4.05 -8.13
N PHE A 541 28.32 2.78 -8.09
CA PHE A 541 29.11 2.24 -6.98
C PHE A 541 30.59 2.15 -7.35
N THR A 542 31.45 2.78 -6.55
CA THR A 542 32.90 2.60 -6.65
C THR A 542 33.30 1.21 -6.17
N PRO A 543 34.50 0.70 -6.53
CA PRO A 543 35.01 -0.58 -6.02
C PRO A 543 34.96 -0.67 -4.49
N GLU A 544 35.33 0.39 -3.77
CA GLU A 544 35.36 0.42 -2.30
C GLU A 544 33.94 0.30 -1.71
N MET A 545 32.95 0.95 -2.35
CA MET A 545 31.54 0.81 -1.97
C MET A 545 31.05 -0.62 -2.20
N LYS A 546 31.46 -1.24 -3.31
CA LYS A 546 31.10 -2.62 -3.62
C LYS A 546 31.68 -3.56 -2.57
N ASP A 547 32.95 -3.43 -2.21
CA ASP A 547 33.59 -4.26 -1.18
C ASP A 547 32.90 -4.14 0.17
N LEU A 548 32.53 -2.91 0.57
CA LEU A 548 31.75 -2.66 1.77
C LEU A 548 30.39 -3.38 1.73
N ILE A 549 29.61 -3.19 0.65
CA ILE A 549 28.28 -3.78 0.49
C ILE A 549 28.39 -5.32 0.45
N ASN A 550 29.37 -5.85 -0.26
CA ASN A 550 29.65 -7.28 -0.40
C ASN A 550 30.00 -7.92 0.95
N GLY A 551 30.75 -7.23 1.80
CA GLY A 551 31.00 -7.64 3.19
C GLY A 551 29.71 -7.80 4.00
N TYR A 552 28.79 -6.86 3.87
CA TYR A 552 27.47 -6.93 4.52
C TYR A 552 26.59 -8.05 3.95
N ILE A 553 26.60 -8.27 2.64
CA ILE A 553 25.86 -9.38 1.99
C ILE A 553 26.33 -10.72 2.54
N ARG A 554 27.64 -10.96 2.59
CA ARG A 554 28.22 -12.20 3.16
C ARG A 554 27.85 -12.39 4.63
N THR A 555 27.85 -11.31 5.41
CA THR A 555 27.47 -11.35 6.83
C THR A 555 26.00 -11.76 7.01
N VAL A 556 25.09 -11.17 6.22
CA VAL A 556 23.67 -11.47 6.28
C VAL A 556 23.36 -12.87 5.74
N ASP A 557 23.97 -13.28 4.64
CA ASP A 557 23.81 -14.63 4.07
C ASP A 557 24.22 -15.70 5.09
N LYS A 558 25.38 -15.52 5.73
CA LYS A 558 25.83 -16.41 6.80
C LYS A 558 24.84 -16.46 7.95
N ALA A 559 24.39 -15.30 8.45
CA ALA A 559 23.43 -15.26 9.56
C ALA A 559 22.12 -15.97 9.22
N LEU A 560 21.60 -15.81 8.00
CA LEU A 560 20.40 -16.52 7.56
C LEU A 560 20.60 -18.05 7.59
N ARG A 561 21.73 -18.53 7.07
CA ARG A 561 22.08 -19.96 7.08
C ARG A 561 22.27 -20.50 8.50
N ASP A 562 22.93 -19.74 9.37
CA ASP A 562 23.12 -20.10 10.79
C ASP A 562 21.77 -20.23 11.54
N HIS A 563 20.71 -19.58 11.03
CA HIS A 563 19.34 -19.66 11.53
C HIS A 563 18.46 -20.65 10.71
N ASN A 564 19.06 -21.57 9.95
CA ASN A 564 18.38 -22.59 9.12
C ASN A 564 17.49 -22.04 7.98
N TRP A 565 17.75 -20.83 7.49
CA TRP A 565 17.14 -20.31 6.26
C TRP A 565 18.01 -20.63 5.03
N THR A 566 17.43 -20.58 3.83
CA THR A 566 18.10 -20.91 2.55
C THR A 566 19.26 -19.98 2.18
N GLY A 567 19.44 -18.87 2.90
CA GLY A 567 20.43 -17.82 2.63
C GLY A 567 19.88 -16.73 1.70
N LEU A 568 20.75 -15.82 1.26
CA LEU A 568 20.39 -14.82 0.26
C LEU A 568 20.35 -15.44 -1.14
N PRO A 569 19.45 -14.98 -2.04
CA PRO A 569 19.42 -15.43 -3.42
C PRO A 569 20.77 -15.22 -4.12
N ARG A 570 21.14 -16.14 -5.03
CA ARG A 570 22.44 -16.09 -5.74
C ARG A 570 22.70 -14.77 -6.45
N GLU A 571 21.66 -14.08 -6.92
CA GLU A 571 21.78 -12.77 -7.57
C GLU A 571 22.16 -11.61 -6.62
N TYR A 572 22.18 -11.86 -5.31
CA TYR A 572 22.62 -10.90 -4.30
C TYR A 572 24.11 -11.12 -4.02
N VAL A 573 24.55 -12.38 -4.05
CA VAL A 573 25.91 -12.76 -3.70
C VAL A 573 26.85 -12.29 -4.82
N PRO A 574 27.92 -11.54 -4.49
CA PRO A 574 28.90 -11.10 -5.47
C PRO A 574 29.56 -12.32 -6.10
N ARG A 575 29.67 -12.32 -7.44
CA ARG A 575 30.44 -13.34 -8.15
C ARG A 575 31.94 -13.09 -8.01
#